data_AF-A0A602Z5F4-F1
#
_entry.id   AF-A0A602Z5F4-F1
#
_cell.length_a   1.000
_cell.length_b   1.000
_cell.length_c   1.000
_cell.angle_alpha   90.00
_cell.angle_beta   90.00
_cell.angle_gamma   90.00
#
_symmetry.space_group_name_H-M   'P 1'
#
loop_
_entity.id
_entity.type
_entity.pdbx_description
1 polymer ?
#
loop_
_entity_poly.entity_id
_entity_poly.type
_entity_poly.pdbx_seq_one_letter_code
_entity_poly.pdbx_strand_id
1 'polypeptide(L)'
;MTTITSKFTKERLIDWAVVAVAERVRDLKDAPESVEAAANLKLAEITLASLTAEPVAWTDEEELRDLRKVGFCEMFSVEPISKDADMLRVIPLYRHAQPAPEREQIRREHAEWSQATFGNVGPIGPLKHLSKEALEAAANPEDPLEWADMQFLLWDAQRRMGLSDEFITRAMIEKLAINKARQWPEPKDSEPRLHIKEQPVPVVPEEITDESTEQRLMGRRWAHSFCAGWNACRAAMLSGGKS
;
A
#
# COMPACT_ATOMS: atom_id res chain seq x y z
N MET A 1 5.58 -39.30 -8.94
CA MET A 1 6.63 -38.38 -8.44
C MET A 1 7.15 -37.58 -9.63
N THR A 2 6.72 -36.32 -9.74
CA THR A 2 7.14 -35.41 -10.82
C THR A 2 8.42 -34.72 -10.35
N THR A 3 9.57 -35.13 -10.87
CA THR A 3 10.89 -34.61 -10.48
C THR A 3 11.10 -33.22 -11.07
N ILE A 4 11.28 -32.20 -10.21
CA ILE A 4 11.51 -30.80 -10.64
C ILE A 4 13.02 -30.56 -10.93
N THR A 5 13.92 -31.33 -10.31
CA THR A 5 15.35 -31.48 -10.67
C THR A 5 15.89 -32.84 -10.20
N SER A 6 17.07 -33.28 -10.66
CA SER A 6 17.69 -34.57 -10.25
C SER A 6 18.04 -34.69 -8.76
N LYS A 7 17.89 -33.62 -7.97
CA LYS A 7 18.26 -33.57 -6.55
C LYS A 7 17.07 -33.52 -5.58
N PHE A 8 15.88 -33.11 -6.02
CA PHE A 8 14.73 -32.91 -5.12
C PHE A 8 13.41 -33.33 -5.77
N THR A 9 12.58 -34.06 -5.01
CA THR A 9 11.21 -34.44 -5.37
C THR A 9 10.23 -33.33 -4.97
N LYS A 10 9.12 -33.18 -5.69
CA LYS A 10 8.05 -32.21 -5.38
C LYS A 10 7.52 -32.37 -3.96
N GLU A 11 7.33 -33.60 -3.51
CA GLU A 11 6.79 -33.94 -2.18
C GLU A 11 7.71 -33.42 -1.07
N ARG A 12 9.01 -33.68 -1.16
CA ARG A 12 10.00 -33.12 -0.23
C ARG A 12 10.05 -31.58 -0.22
N LEU A 13 9.81 -30.93 -1.37
CA LEU A 13 9.76 -29.48 -1.43
C LEU A 13 8.48 -28.93 -0.78
N ILE A 14 7.36 -29.64 -0.88
CA ILE A 14 6.12 -29.33 -0.16
C ILE A 14 6.37 -29.43 1.35
N ASP A 15 6.96 -30.52 1.82
CA ASP A 15 7.26 -30.70 3.25
C ASP A 15 8.12 -29.55 3.79
N TRP A 16 9.13 -29.14 3.03
CA TRP A 16 9.97 -28.00 3.38
C TRP A 16 9.23 -26.68 3.34
N ALA A 17 8.35 -26.46 2.35
CA ALA A 17 7.55 -25.25 2.27
C ALA A 17 6.58 -25.13 3.45
N VAL A 18 5.99 -26.23 3.92
CA VAL A 18 5.16 -26.26 5.14
C VAL A 18 5.97 -25.83 6.37
N VAL A 19 7.17 -26.38 6.53
CA VAL A 19 8.07 -26.00 7.65
C VAL A 19 8.46 -24.52 7.54
N ALA A 20 8.79 -24.05 6.34
CA ALA A 20 9.17 -22.66 6.11
C ALA A 20 8.02 -21.69 6.46
N VAL A 21 6.78 -21.99 6.10
CA VAL A 21 5.61 -21.19 6.51
C VAL A 21 5.52 -21.14 8.04
N ALA A 22 5.61 -22.30 8.72
CA ALA A 22 5.51 -22.36 10.17
C ALA A 22 6.64 -21.59 10.89
N GLU A 23 7.85 -21.60 10.33
CA GLU A 23 8.97 -20.76 10.81
C GLU A 23 8.68 -19.27 10.62
N ARG A 24 8.26 -18.84 9.42
CA ARG A 24 7.99 -17.43 9.16
C ARG A 24 6.80 -16.88 9.94
N VAL A 25 5.82 -17.72 10.27
CA VAL A 25 4.75 -17.36 11.21
C VAL A 25 5.30 -17.07 12.61
N ARG A 26 6.27 -17.87 13.08
CA ARG A 26 6.93 -17.61 14.37
C ARG A 26 7.77 -16.34 14.32
N ASP A 27 8.56 -16.16 13.27
CA ASP A 27 9.38 -14.96 13.08
C ASP A 27 8.52 -13.67 13.08
N LEU A 28 7.37 -13.71 12.41
CA LEU A 28 6.41 -12.59 12.40
C LEU A 28 5.74 -12.39 13.76
N LYS A 29 5.49 -13.46 14.52
CA LYS A 29 4.96 -13.35 15.88
C LYS A 29 5.95 -12.68 16.83
N ASP A 30 7.24 -12.99 16.68
CA ASP A 30 8.32 -12.42 17.49
C ASP A 30 8.64 -10.97 17.08
N ALA A 31 8.36 -10.59 15.83
CA ALA A 31 8.49 -9.22 15.33
C ALA A 31 7.27 -8.76 14.49
N PRO A 32 6.12 -8.47 15.12
CA PRO A 32 4.86 -8.20 14.43
C PRO A 32 4.90 -7.01 13.45
N GLU A 33 5.79 -6.04 13.68
CA GLU A 33 5.92 -4.84 12.85
C GLU A 33 6.96 -4.98 11.71
N SER A 34 7.65 -6.12 11.63
CA SER A 34 8.67 -6.38 10.62
C SER A 34 8.04 -6.64 9.25
N VAL A 35 8.21 -5.66 8.35
CA VAL A 35 7.78 -5.76 6.94
C VAL A 35 8.51 -6.91 6.24
N GLU A 36 9.76 -7.14 6.58
CA GLU A 36 10.55 -8.24 6.04
C GLU A 36 10.00 -9.60 6.49
N ALA A 37 9.64 -9.76 7.77
CA ALA A 37 9.03 -10.99 8.27
C ALA A 37 7.68 -11.26 7.60
N ALA A 38 6.84 -10.22 7.44
CA ALA A 38 5.56 -10.33 6.78
C ALA A 38 5.70 -10.68 5.28
N ALA A 39 6.65 -10.05 4.58
CA ALA A 39 6.94 -10.35 3.18
C ALA A 39 7.46 -11.78 3.00
N ASN A 40 8.36 -12.22 3.89
CA ASN A 40 8.91 -13.57 3.85
C ASN A 40 7.85 -14.65 4.15
N LEU A 41 6.90 -14.38 5.04
CA LEU A 41 5.75 -15.25 5.25
C LEU A 41 4.90 -15.37 3.97
N LYS A 42 4.57 -14.24 3.32
CA LYS A 42 3.79 -14.26 2.08
C LYS A 42 4.49 -15.00 0.95
N LEU A 43 5.81 -14.84 0.81
CA LEU A 43 6.61 -15.61 -0.16
C LEU A 43 6.55 -17.12 0.12
N ALA A 44 6.65 -17.53 1.39
CA ALA A 44 6.55 -18.93 1.78
C ALA A 44 5.14 -19.50 1.51
N GLU A 45 4.08 -18.74 1.80
CA GLU A 45 2.69 -19.13 1.53
C GLU A 45 2.41 -19.29 0.02
N ILE A 46 2.87 -18.35 -0.81
CA ILE A 46 2.75 -18.43 -2.28
C ILE A 46 3.52 -19.64 -2.81
N THR A 47 4.71 -19.89 -2.27
CA THR A 47 5.54 -21.05 -2.66
C THR A 47 4.81 -22.35 -2.33
N LEU A 48 4.26 -22.48 -1.12
CA LEU A 48 3.50 -23.65 -0.70
C LEU A 48 2.26 -23.84 -1.59
N ALA A 49 1.45 -22.79 -1.76
CA ALA A 49 0.26 -22.83 -2.61
C ALA A 49 0.58 -23.23 -4.05
N SER A 50 1.70 -22.74 -4.61
CA SER A 50 2.14 -23.11 -5.96
C SER A 50 2.60 -24.56 -6.05
N LEU A 51 3.28 -25.07 -5.01
CA LEU A 51 3.73 -26.46 -4.96
C LEU A 51 2.57 -27.44 -4.73
N THR A 52 1.52 -27.05 -3.99
CA THR A 52 0.36 -27.89 -3.71
C THR A 52 -0.79 -27.70 -4.71
N ALA A 53 -0.65 -26.79 -5.67
CA ALA A 53 -1.69 -26.58 -6.68
C ALA A 53 -1.94 -27.86 -7.47
N GLU A 54 -3.23 -28.16 -7.66
CA GLU A 54 -3.70 -29.21 -8.55
C GLU A 54 -4.06 -28.60 -9.92
N PRO A 55 -3.79 -29.31 -11.02
CA PRO A 55 -4.17 -28.85 -12.33
C PRO A 55 -5.70 -28.86 -12.47
N VAL A 56 -6.24 -27.86 -13.17
CA VAL A 56 -7.70 -27.75 -13.41
C VAL A 56 -8.12 -28.29 -14.78
N ALA A 57 -7.15 -28.41 -15.67
CA ALA A 57 -7.26 -28.95 -17.01
C ALA A 57 -5.87 -29.38 -17.47
N TRP A 58 -5.79 -30.01 -18.63
CA TRP A 58 -4.53 -30.20 -19.33
C TRP A 58 -4.70 -29.92 -20.83
N THR A 59 -3.58 -29.74 -21.50
CA THR A 59 -3.48 -29.57 -22.95
C THR A 59 -2.18 -30.23 -23.42
N ASP A 60 -1.82 -30.12 -24.70
CA ASP A 60 -0.56 -30.64 -25.23
C ASP A 60 0.18 -29.64 -26.13
N GLU A 61 1.37 -30.02 -26.58
CA GLU A 61 2.25 -29.18 -27.39
C GLU A 61 1.66 -28.83 -28.78
N GLU A 62 0.76 -29.67 -29.30
CA GLU A 62 0.10 -29.51 -30.58
C GLU A 62 -1.03 -28.50 -30.47
N GLU A 63 -1.87 -28.64 -29.45
CA GLU A 63 -2.92 -27.68 -29.10
C GLU A 63 -2.34 -26.30 -28.77
N LEU A 64 -1.24 -26.22 -28.02
CA LEU A 64 -0.55 -24.94 -27.77
C LEU A 64 0.06 -24.32 -29.04
N ARG A 65 0.46 -25.14 -30.01
CA ARG A 65 0.93 -24.65 -31.31
C ARG A 65 -0.23 -24.08 -32.13
N ASP A 66 -1.39 -24.72 -32.09
CA ASP A 66 -2.59 -24.27 -32.79
C ASP A 66 -3.15 -23.01 -32.14
N LEU A 67 -3.11 -22.89 -30.80
CA LEU A 67 -3.45 -21.65 -30.10
C LEU A 67 -2.66 -20.47 -30.65
N ARG A 68 -1.34 -20.65 -30.86
CA ARG A 68 -0.45 -19.60 -31.38
C ARG A 68 -0.70 -19.27 -32.85
N LYS A 69 -1.11 -20.24 -33.66
CA LYS A 69 -1.28 -20.07 -35.11
C LYS A 69 -2.66 -19.55 -35.50
N VAL A 70 -3.69 -20.10 -34.87
CA VAL A 70 -5.10 -19.90 -35.27
C VAL A 70 -5.97 -19.37 -34.13
N GLY A 71 -5.42 -19.18 -32.93
CA GLY A 71 -6.15 -18.60 -31.80
C GLY A 71 -7.11 -19.57 -31.10
N PHE A 72 -6.97 -20.87 -31.36
CA PHE A 72 -7.84 -21.91 -30.85
C PHE A 72 -7.01 -23.10 -30.34
N CYS A 73 -7.42 -23.68 -29.21
CA CYS A 73 -6.89 -24.94 -28.72
C CYS A 73 -7.94 -25.68 -27.88
N GLU A 74 -7.82 -27.00 -27.84
CA GLU A 74 -8.58 -27.85 -26.95
C GLU A 74 -7.97 -27.89 -25.54
N MET A 75 -8.87 -27.91 -24.56
CA MET A 75 -8.56 -28.12 -23.15
C MET A 75 -9.27 -29.39 -22.70
N PHE A 76 -8.55 -30.26 -22.02
CA PHE A 76 -9.04 -31.56 -21.61
C PHE A 76 -9.23 -31.63 -20.09
N SER A 77 -10.24 -32.39 -19.66
CA SER A 77 -10.51 -32.63 -18.24
C SER A 77 -9.39 -33.45 -17.60
N VAL A 78 -9.05 -33.09 -16.36
CA VAL A 78 -8.06 -33.79 -15.53
C VAL A 78 -8.56 -35.15 -15.03
N GLU A 79 -9.87 -35.35 -14.89
CA GLU A 79 -10.44 -36.65 -14.53
C GLU A 79 -11.75 -36.96 -15.29
N PRO A 80 -11.85 -38.14 -15.93
CA PRO A 80 -10.74 -39.03 -16.28
C PRO A 80 -9.89 -38.42 -17.40
N ILE A 81 -8.56 -38.50 -17.28
CA ILE A 81 -7.70 -38.38 -18.46
C ILE A 81 -8.18 -39.45 -19.45
N SER A 82 -8.47 -39.05 -20.70
CA SER A 82 -8.87 -39.98 -21.76
C SER A 82 -7.97 -41.21 -21.74
N LYS A 83 -8.58 -42.40 -21.83
CA LYS A 83 -7.84 -43.69 -21.86
C LYS A 83 -6.78 -43.75 -22.97
N ASP A 84 -6.94 -42.93 -24.00
CA ASP A 84 -6.07 -42.86 -25.18
C ASP A 84 -5.08 -41.69 -25.10
N ALA A 85 -5.05 -40.93 -24.00
CA ALA A 85 -4.12 -39.83 -23.82
C ALA A 85 -2.70 -40.35 -23.60
N ASP A 86 -1.75 -39.85 -24.39
CA ASP A 86 -0.33 -40.06 -24.15
C ASP A 86 0.09 -39.21 -22.95
N MET A 87 0.32 -39.87 -21.80
CA MET A 87 0.75 -39.23 -20.55
C MET A 87 2.07 -38.44 -20.68
N LEU A 88 2.89 -38.71 -21.71
CA LEU A 88 4.12 -37.96 -21.99
C LEU A 88 3.86 -36.63 -22.72
N ARG A 89 2.64 -36.42 -23.25
CA ARG A 89 2.22 -35.21 -23.95
C ARG A 89 1.34 -34.30 -23.09
N VAL A 90 1.00 -34.71 -21.87
CA VAL A 90 0.16 -33.96 -20.94
C VAL A 90 0.90 -32.75 -20.38
N ILE A 91 0.43 -31.55 -20.73
CA ILE A 91 0.83 -30.27 -20.14
C ILE A 91 -0.27 -29.84 -19.16
N PRO A 92 -0.06 -29.94 -17.84
CA PRO A 92 -1.07 -29.57 -16.86
C PRO A 92 -1.24 -28.05 -16.81
N LEU A 93 -2.49 -27.59 -16.80
CA LEU A 93 -2.85 -26.19 -16.68
C LEU A 93 -3.27 -25.90 -15.24
N TYR A 94 -2.58 -24.95 -14.61
CA TYR A 94 -2.85 -24.50 -13.26
C TYR A 94 -3.48 -23.12 -13.29
N ARG A 95 -4.41 -22.86 -12.36
CA ARG A 95 -4.87 -21.49 -12.14
C ARG A 95 -3.76 -20.71 -11.44
N HIS A 96 -3.39 -19.55 -11.96
CA HIS A 96 -2.51 -18.64 -11.23
C HIS A 96 -3.24 -18.11 -9.99
N ALA A 97 -2.53 -17.92 -8.87
CA ALA A 97 -3.04 -17.19 -7.71
C ALA A 97 -3.12 -15.69 -8.05
N GLN A 98 -4.18 -15.31 -8.76
CA GLN A 98 -4.52 -13.91 -8.98
C GLN A 98 -4.95 -13.28 -7.64
N PRO A 99 -4.77 -11.95 -7.42
CA PRO A 99 -5.56 -11.24 -6.41
C PRO A 99 -7.02 -11.66 -6.62
N ALA A 100 -7.71 -12.11 -5.54
CA ALA A 100 -8.96 -12.86 -5.60
C ALA A 100 -9.81 -12.45 -6.82
N PRO A 101 -9.97 -13.29 -7.86
CA PRO A 101 -10.58 -12.92 -9.14
C PRO A 101 -11.89 -12.15 -8.99
N GLU A 102 -12.65 -12.49 -7.95
CA GLU A 102 -13.88 -11.83 -7.54
C GLU A 102 -13.70 -10.33 -7.19
N ARG A 103 -12.65 -9.95 -6.45
CA ARG A 103 -12.41 -8.54 -6.08
C ARG A 103 -12.05 -7.67 -7.28
N GLU A 104 -11.28 -8.22 -8.20
CA GLU A 104 -10.92 -7.52 -9.44
C GLU A 104 -12.11 -7.45 -10.41
N GLN A 105 -12.93 -8.50 -10.47
CA GLN A 105 -14.19 -8.47 -11.21
C GLN A 105 -15.14 -7.40 -10.67
N ILE A 106 -15.40 -7.40 -9.36
CA ILE A 106 -16.23 -6.40 -8.68
C ILE A 106 -15.74 -4.98 -8.98
N ARG A 107 -14.41 -4.75 -8.95
CA ARG A 107 -13.81 -3.45 -9.26
C ARG A 107 -14.11 -3.00 -10.68
N ARG A 108 -14.05 -3.91 -11.66
CA ARG A 108 -14.35 -3.61 -13.08
C ARG A 108 -15.83 -3.32 -13.28
N GLU A 109 -16.71 -4.17 -12.75
CA GLU A 109 -18.16 -3.99 -12.81
C GLU A 109 -18.57 -2.65 -12.19
N HIS A 110 -18.01 -2.32 -11.02
CA HIS A 110 -18.20 -1.02 -10.39
C HIS A 110 -17.73 0.14 -11.27
N ALA A 111 -16.54 0.04 -11.88
CA ALA A 111 -16.00 1.09 -12.75
C ALA A 111 -16.89 1.31 -14.00
N GLU A 112 -17.38 0.24 -14.62
CA GLU A 112 -18.28 0.28 -15.76
C GLU A 112 -19.63 0.93 -15.39
N TRP A 113 -20.23 0.48 -14.29
CA TRP A 113 -21.47 1.06 -13.77
C TRP A 113 -21.31 2.55 -13.41
N SER A 114 -20.23 2.91 -12.71
CA SER A 114 -19.95 4.30 -12.33
C SER A 114 -19.71 5.18 -13.56
N GLN A 115 -19.05 4.65 -14.59
CA GLN A 115 -18.87 5.36 -15.86
C GLN A 115 -20.20 5.56 -16.60
N ALA A 116 -21.06 4.54 -16.65
CA ALA A 116 -22.37 4.63 -17.29
C ALA A 116 -23.31 5.59 -16.54
N THR A 117 -23.27 5.59 -15.22
CA THR A 117 -24.17 6.38 -14.36
C THR A 117 -23.76 7.85 -14.27
N PHE A 118 -22.47 8.11 -14.03
CA PHE A 118 -21.98 9.45 -13.72
C PHE A 118 -21.20 10.10 -14.87
N GLY A 119 -20.88 9.34 -15.93
CA GLY A 119 -20.12 9.83 -17.06
C GLY A 119 -18.66 10.17 -16.71
N ASN A 120 -18.06 11.03 -17.54
CA ASN A 120 -16.65 11.42 -17.45
C ASN A 120 -16.43 12.56 -16.43
N VAL A 121 -16.60 12.26 -15.14
CA VAL A 121 -16.29 13.18 -14.03
C VAL A 121 -14.91 12.88 -13.42
N GLY A 122 -14.29 13.89 -12.81
CA GLY A 122 -13.00 13.76 -12.12
C GLY A 122 -13.11 13.15 -10.71
N PRO A 123 -12.00 12.98 -9.98
CA PRO A 123 -11.97 12.27 -8.69
C PRO A 123 -12.57 13.03 -7.50
N ILE A 124 -12.77 14.34 -7.64
CA ILE A 124 -13.10 15.22 -6.50
C ILE A 124 -14.46 14.86 -5.92
N GLY A 125 -15.43 14.47 -6.76
CA GLY A 125 -16.75 14.01 -6.33
C GLY A 125 -16.65 12.77 -5.42
N PRO A 126 -16.09 11.66 -5.92
CA PRO A 126 -15.86 10.46 -5.11
C PRO A 126 -15.08 10.71 -3.81
N LEU A 127 -14.05 11.58 -3.82
CA LEU A 127 -13.29 11.89 -2.60
C LEU A 127 -14.11 12.68 -1.56
N LYS A 128 -14.97 13.60 -2.00
CA LYS A 128 -15.91 14.30 -1.10
C LYS A 128 -16.94 13.34 -0.52
N HIS A 129 -17.39 12.38 -1.32
CA HIS A 129 -18.31 11.34 -0.87
C HIS A 129 -17.62 10.40 0.12
N LEU A 130 -16.38 9.98 -0.14
CA LEU A 130 -15.58 9.13 0.74
C LEU A 130 -15.46 9.72 2.15
N SER A 131 -15.41 11.05 2.27
CA SER A 131 -15.36 11.72 3.57
C SER A 131 -16.64 11.55 4.40
N LYS A 132 -17.80 11.36 3.75
CA LYS A 132 -19.08 11.08 4.41
C LYS A 132 -19.16 9.61 4.81
N GLU A 133 -18.85 8.70 3.90
CA GLU A 133 -18.86 7.25 4.17
C GLU A 133 -17.87 6.88 5.29
N ALA A 134 -16.74 7.58 5.40
CA ALA A 134 -15.83 7.40 6.52
C ALA A 134 -16.46 7.76 7.89
N LEU A 135 -17.39 8.72 7.93
CA LEU A 135 -18.13 9.07 9.14
C LEU A 135 -19.22 8.04 9.44
N GLU A 136 -19.88 7.51 8.40
CA GLU A 136 -20.90 6.46 8.52
C GLU A 136 -20.27 5.16 9.03
N ALA A 137 -19.15 4.73 8.43
CA ALA A 137 -18.33 3.61 8.90
C ALA A 137 -17.80 3.81 10.33
N ALA A 138 -17.42 5.03 10.71
CA ALA A 138 -17.00 5.32 12.08
C ALA A 138 -18.15 5.23 13.09
N ALA A 139 -19.39 5.54 12.67
CA ALA A 139 -20.57 5.42 13.51
C ALA A 139 -21.06 3.97 13.64
N ASN A 140 -20.83 3.13 12.62
CA ASN A 140 -21.23 1.73 12.62
C ASN A 140 -20.13 0.80 12.07
N PRO A 141 -19.02 0.62 12.80
CA PRO A 141 -17.84 -0.10 12.30
C PRO A 141 -18.09 -1.61 12.09
N GLU A 142 -19.17 -2.15 12.66
CA GLU A 142 -19.56 -3.56 12.50
C GLU A 142 -20.28 -3.84 11.18
N ASP A 143 -20.73 -2.81 10.44
CA ASP A 143 -21.38 -2.98 9.14
C ASP A 143 -20.36 -3.06 8.00
N PRO A 144 -20.20 -4.22 7.33
CA PRO A 144 -19.24 -4.37 6.24
C PRO A 144 -19.57 -3.53 5.00
N LEU A 145 -20.81 -3.07 4.82
CA LEU A 145 -21.22 -2.30 3.66
C LEU A 145 -20.62 -0.89 3.69
N GLU A 146 -20.55 -0.26 4.86
CA GLU A 146 -19.91 1.04 5.05
C GLU A 146 -18.43 1.03 4.66
N TRP A 147 -17.74 -0.08 4.94
CA TRP A 147 -16.36 -0.30 4.48
C TRP A 147 -16.28 -0.54 2.98
N ALA A 148 -17.27 -1.20 2.38
CA ALA A 148 -17.34 -1.43 0.95
C ALA A 148 -17.54 -0.11 0.19
N ASP A 149 -18.39 0.79 0.67
CA ASP A 149 -18.61 2.11 0.08
C ASP A 149 -17.33 2.95 0.06
N MET A 150 -16.55 2.93 1.15
CA MET A 150 -15.23 3.56 1.17
C MET A 150 -14.30 3.00 0.08
N GLN A 151 -14.29 1.67 -0.12
CA GLN A 151 -13.44 1.03 -1.12
C GLN A 151 -13.85 1.37 -2.55
N PHE A 152 -15.16 1.36 -2.84
CA PHE A 152 -15.69 1.74 -4.14
C PHE A 152 -15.34 3.18 -4.51
N LEU A 153 -15.53 4.11 -3.57
CA LEU A 153 -15.23 5.53 -3.78
C LEU A 153 -13.74 5.80 -3.96
N LEU A 154 -12.88 5.09 -3.22
CA LEU A 154 -11.43 5.20 -3.38
C LEU A 154 -10.96 4.67 -4.74
N TRP A 155 -11.45 3.51 -5.17
CA TRP A 155 -11.15 2.97 -6.51
C TRP A 155 -11.64 3.90 -7.61
N ASP A 156 -12.85 4.48 -7.46
CA ASP A 156 -13.40 5.42 -8.43
C ASP A 156 -12.54 6.67 -8.57
N ALA A 157 -12.10 7.23 -7.44
CA ALA A 157 -11.20 8.38 -7.43
C ALA A 157 -9.86 8.06 -8.12
N GLN A 158 -9.26 6.91 -7.79
CA GLN A 158 -7.97 6.49 -8.36
C GLN A 158 -8.07 6.29 -9.88
N ARG A 159 -9.06 5.54 -10.37
CA ARG A 159 -9.22 5.30 -11.81
C ARG A 159 -9.48 6.59 -12.59
N ARG A 160 -10.28 7.51 -12.02
CA ARG A 160 -10.60 8.81 -12.66
C ARG A 160 -9.38 9.73 -12.74
N MET A 161 -8.38 9.52 -11.89
CA MET A 161 -7.08 10.19 -11.97
C MET A 161 -6.03 9.44 -12.80
N GLY A 162 -6.37 8.27 -13.34
CA GLY A 162 -5.40 7.43 -14.03
C GLY A 162 -4.30 6.89 -13.13
N LEU A 163 -4.55 6.77 -11.81
CA LEU A 163 -3.59 6.17 -10.87
C LEU A 163 -3.66 4.65 -11.01
N SER A 164 -2.59 4.05 -11.54
CA SER A 164 -2.48 2.58 -11.64
C SER A 164 -2.16 1.94 -10.30
N ASP A 165 -2.50 0.65 -10.18
CA ASP A 165 -2.18 -0.17 -9.00
C ASP A 165 -0.66 -0.17 -8.69
N GLU A 166 0.18 -0.19 -9.72
CA GLU A 166 1.64 -0.09 -9.57
C GLU A 166 2.06 1.27 -8.99
N PHE A 167 1.49 2.36 -9.52
CA PHE A 167 1.83 3.70 -9.09
C PHE A 167 1.41 3.96 -7.63
N ILE A 168 0.18 3.58 -7.27
CA ILE A 168 -0.29 3.74 -5.90
C ILE A 168 0.48 2.83 -4.93
N THR A 169 0.83 1.61 -5.35
CA THR A 169 1.65 0.71 -4.52
C THR A 169 3.01 1.32 -4.21
N ARG A 170 3.69 1.90 -5.20
CA ARG A 170 4.96 2.61 -4.98
C ARG A 170 4.78 3.80 -4.04
N ALA A 171 3.75 4.62 -4.24
CA ALA A 171 3.45 5.75 -3.37
C ALA A 171 3.15 5.31 -1.92
N MET A 172 2.47 4.18 -1.73
CA MET A 172 2.22 3.60 -0.41
C MET A 172 3.51 3.15 0.28
N ILE A 173 4.44 2.52 -0.45
CA ILE A 173 5.76 2.11 0.07
C ILE A 173 6.54 3.35 0.56
N GLU A 174 6.66 4.37 -0.28
CA GLU A 174 7.34 5.61 0.06
C GLU A 174 6.68 6.32 1.26
N LYS A 175 5.34 6.39 1.25
CA LYS A 175 4.59 7.03 2.33
C LYS A 175 4.72 6.28 3.65
N LEU A 176 4.75 4.95 3.62
CA LEU A 176 4.96 4.11 4.79
C LEU A 176 6.35 4.35 5.40
N ALA A 177 7.40 4.43 4.59
CA ALA A 177 8.75 4.76 5.06
C ALA A 177 8.79 6.13 5.76
N ILE A 178 8.16 7.15 5.16
CA ILE A 178 8.02 8.50 5.77
C ILE A 178 7.27 8.41 7.10
N ASN A 179 6.17 7.66 7.17
CA ASN A 179 5.37 7.55 8.39
C ASN A 179 6.11 6.83 9.53
N LYS A 180 6.92 5.81 9.22
CA LYS A 180 7.77 5.09 10.19
C LYS A 180 8.90 5.96 10.76
N ALA A 181 9.38 6.93 9.99
CA ALA A 181 10.43 7.86 10.44
C ALA A 181 9.89 9.02 11.32
N ARG A 182 8.57 9.15 11.48
CA ARG A 182 7.95 10.21 12.29
C ARG A 182 7.82 9.83 13.76
N GLN A 183 7.75 10.86 14.59
CA GLN A 183 7.34 10.71 15.99
C GLN A 183 5.81 10.82 16.10
N TRP A 184 5.24 9.92 16.90
CA TRP A 184 3.81 9.80 17.12
C TRP A 184 3.48 9.93 18.61
N PRO A 185 2.36 10.56 18.96
CA PRO A 185 1.91 10.63 20.35
C PRO A 185 1.46 9.25 20.86
N GLU A 186 1.39 9.12 22.19
CA GLU A 186 0.94 7.94 22.91
C GLU A 186 -0.41 7.39 22.43
N PRO A 187 -0.62 6.07 22.54
CA PRO A 187 -1.88 5.48 22.19
C PRO A 187 -3.17 5.97 22.85
N LYS A 188 -4.05 6.55 22.03
CA LYS A 188 -5.44 6.82 22.33
C LYS A 188 -6.36 6.10 21.36
N ASP A 189 -7.42 5.54 21.91
CA ASP A 189 -8.49 4.91 21.16
C ASP A 189 -9.48 5.96 20.62
N SER A 190 -10.10 5.68 19.48
CA SER A 190 -11.15 6.50 18.85
C SER A 190 -10.80 7.95 18.44
N GLU A 191 -9.55 8.41 18.61
CA GLU A 191 -9.11 9.75 18.18
C GLU A 191 -8.11 9.69 17.00
N PRO A 192 -8.23 10.58 15.99
CA PRO A 192 -7.23 10.72 14.94
C PRO A 192 -5.86 11.08 15.51
N ARG A 193 -4.83 10.37 15.09
CA ARG A 193 -3.45 10.65 15.50
C ARG A 193 -2.73 11.46 14.45
N LEU A 194 -2.20 12.59 14.88
CA LEU A 194 -1.36 13.43 14.05
C LEU A 194 0.09 13.26 14.50
N HIS A 195 0.99 13.18 13.52
CA HIS A 195 2.42 13.20 13.78
C HIS A 195 2.81 14.52 14.46
N ILE A 196 3.80 14.44 15.35
CA ILE A 196 4.35 15.63 16.00
C ILE A 196 5.10 16.43 14.93
N LYS A 197 4.65 17.67 14.69
CA LYS A 197 5.41 18.63 13.89
C LYS A 197 6.38 19.31 14.85
N GLU A 198 7.69 19.23 14.59
CA GLU A 198 8.65 20.12 15.24
C GLU A 198 8.21 21.56 14.95
N GLN A 199 7.93 22.34 16.00
CA GLN A 199 7.73 23.77 15.80
C GLN A 199 9.03 24.33 15.24
N PRO A 200 8.99 25.13 14.15
CA PRO A 200 10.19 25.82 13.70
C PRO A 200 10.71 26.64 14.88
N VAL A 201 12.00 26.48 15.19
CA VAL A 201 12.66 27.28 16.22
C VAL A 201 12.32 28.74 15.94
N PRO A 202 11.81 29.50 16.94
CA PRO A 202 11.55 30.92 16.75
C PRO A 202 12.81 31.56 16.17
N VAL A 203 12.72 32.08 14.94
CA VAL A 203 13.83 32.82 14.33
C VAL A 203 13.92 34.13 15.09
N VAL A 204 14.70 34.13 16.17
CA VAL A 204 14.97 35.32 16.96
C VAL A 204 15.99 36.15 16.20
N PRO A 205 15.65 37.37 15.74
CA PRO A 205 16.61 38.24 15.08
C PRO A 205 17.82 38.56 15.97
N GLU A 206 18.95 38.92 15.35
CA GLU A 206 20.16 39.28 16.08
C GLU A 206 19.96 40.52 16.97
N GLU A 207 20.79 40.60 18.02
CA GLU A 207 20.87 41.79 18.86
C GLU A 207 21.45 42.95 18.05
N ILE A 208 20.87 44.14 18.21
CA ILE A 208 21.38 45.34 17.53
C ILE A 208 22.10 46.24 18.53
N THR A 209 23.09 46.97 18.04
CA THR A 209 23.86 47.95 18.81
C THR A 209 23.51 49.37 18.39
N ASP A 210 23.69 50.35 19.29
CA ASP A 210 23.47 51.77 19.00
C ASP A 210 24.24 52.21 17.75
N GLU A 211 25.49 51.79 17.61
CA GLU A 211 26.34 52.08 16.46
C GLU A 211 25.76 51.53 15.14
N SER A 212 25.27 50.30 15.14
CA SER A 212 24.65 49.69 13.95
C SER A 212 23.32 50.34 13.56
N THR A 213 22.59 50.87 14.54
CA THR A 213 21.30 51.53 14.36
C THR A 213 21.46 52.97 13.88
N GLU A 214 22.47 53.68 14.39
CA GLU A 214 22.85 55.01 13.91
C GLU A 214 23.20 55.01 12.41
N GLN A 215 23.89 53.98 11.93
CA GLN A 215 24.25 53.82 10.52
C GLN A 215 23.05 53.48 9.62
N ARG A 216 22.03 52.77 10.13
CA ARG A 216 20.87 52.30 9.35
C ARG A 216 19.68 53.26 9.32
N LEU A 217 19.43 54.04 10.38
CA LEU A 217 18.17 54.78 10.57
C LEU A 217 18.30 56.31 10.52
N MET A 218 19.26 56.86 9.77
CA MET A 218 19.33 58.30 9.46
C MET A 218 19.31 59.20 10.72
N GLY A 219 20.10 58.89 11.76
CA GLY A 219 20.49 59.85 12.80
C GLY A 219 20.49 59.37 14.25
N ARG A 220 21.38 59.97 15.06
CA ARG A 220 21.65 59.62 16.49
C ARG A 220 20.48 59.80 17.45
N ARG A 221 19.47 60.61 17.08
CA ARG A 221 18.42 61.07 18.00
C ARG A 221 17.51 59.94 18.50
N TRP A 222 17.38 58.85 17.75
CA TRP A 222 16.46 57.75 18.06
C TRP A 222 17.13 56.38 18.16
N ALA A 223 18.44 56.30 17.93
CA ALA A 223 19.16 55.03 17.87
C ALA A 223 19.12 54.29 19.21
N HIS A 224 19.40 54.99 20.31
CA HIS A 224 19.44 54.40 21.64
C HIS A 224 18.09 53.84 22.10
N SER A 225 17.00 54.60 21.91
CA SER A 225 15.66 54.17 22.31
C SER A 225 15.12 53.04 21.42
N PHE A 226 15.46 53.03 20.13
CA PHE A 226 15.12 51.94 19.23
C PHE A 226 15.87 50.65 19.57
N CYS A 227 17.19 50.71 19.81
CA CYS A 227 17.98 49.56 20.26
C CYS A 227 17.43 48.95 21.55
N ALA A 228 17.16 49.80 22.55
CA ALA A 228 16.60 49.36 23.82
C ALA A 228 15.26 48.63 23.63
N GLY A 229 14.37 49.18 22.80
CA GLY A 229 13.09 48.55 22.46
C GLY A 229 13.24 47.23 21.71
N TRP A 230 14.11 47.19 20.70
CA TRP A 230 14.39 45.98 19.92
C TRP A 230 14.95 44.85 20.78
N ASN A 231 15.98 45.14 21.59
CA ASN A 231 16.63 44.15 22.44
C ASN A 231 15.69 43.68 23.58
N ALA A 232 14.77 44.52 24.07
CA ALA A 232 13.73 44.12 25.01
C ALA A 232 12.71 43.16 24.38
N CYS A 233 12.22 43.45 23.18
CA CYS A 233 11.34 42.54 22.43
C CYS A 233 12.03 41.21 22.11
N ARG A 234 13.31 41.27 21.71
CA ARG A 234 14.15 40.08 21.47
C ARG A 234 14.30 39.23 22.73
N ALA A 235 14.56 39.84 23.88
CA ALA A 235 14.67 39.15 25.16
C ALA A 235 13.35 38.46 25.54
N ALA A 236 12.20 39.09 25.27
CA ALA A 236 10.88 38.48 25.48
C ALA A 236 10.63 37.28 24.56
N MET A 237 11.07 37.35 23.29
CA MET A 237 10.98 36.22 22.35
C MET A 237 11.86 35.03 22.80
N LEU A 238 13.02 35.29 23.43
CA LEU A 238 13.89 34.24 23.98
C LEU A 238 13.36 33.65 25.30
N SER A 239 12.62 34.41 26.10
CA SER A 239 12.05 33.93 27.36
C SER A 239 10.71 33.21 27.20
N GLY A 240 9.95 33.51 26.15
CA GLY A 240 8.64 32.91 25.87
C GLY A 240 8.66 31.42 25.46
N GLY A 241 9.83 30.82 25.26
CA GLY A 241 10.00 29.39 24.93
C GLY A 241 10.20 28.44 26.13
N LYS A 242 9.97 28.90 27.36
CA LYS A 242 10.21 28.13 28.61
C LYS A 242 8.96 27.94 29.48
N SER A 243 7.81 27.72 28.86
CA SER A 243 6.55 27.37 29.55
C SER A 243 6.05 26.01 29.12
#